data_AF-A0AAV5SYN4-F1
#
_entry.id   AF-A0AAV5SYN4-F1
#
_cell.length_a   1.000
_cell.length_b   1.000
_cell.length_c   1.000
_cell.angle_alpha   90.00
_cell.angle_beta   90.00
_cell.angle_gamma   90.00
#
_symmetry.space_group_name_H-M   'P 1'
#
loop_
_entity.id
_entity.type
_entity.pdbx_description
1 polymer ?
#
loop_
_entity_poly.entity_id
_entity_poly.type
_entity_poly.pdbx_seq_one_letter_code
_entity_poly.pdbx_strand_id
1 'polypeptide(L)'
;MRTVITRSFTALKSLGEGNLTDLGYLLDAMQSEREVALKHDLKTETDPHREFIYFLNESIENALRCIIERTQTIEQKTEKVPRKESIQQEQIKEASPSIPSLNVTDNGISSAISESEIRKEKDVVRDSNGSNNEEKTDSVTRRGIRETSALRTLKCPVHKCETNAMSLESFVKHLTEEHTTTPAKARIAFGCACGYVGTSPNDARMHRYRCRCCVLTVIERTTCHGLRF
;
A
#
# COMPACT_ATOMS: atom_id res chain seq x y z
N MET A 1 -21.56 -9.76 -22.08
CA MET A 1 -20.98 -9.88 -20.73
C MET A 1 -19.87 -10.91 -20.58
N ARG A 2 -20.05 -12.22 -20.85
CA ARG A 2 -18.95 -13.21 -20.68
C ARG A 2 -17.68 -12.84 -21.44
N THR A 3 -17.82 -12.31 -22.65
CA THR A 3 -16.75 -11.80 -23.51
C THR A 3 -15.96 -10.67 -22.81
N VAL A 4 -16.65 -9.61 -22.38
CA VAL A 4 -16.10 -8.46 -21.64
C VAL A 4 -15.23 -8.89 -20.45
N ILE A 5 -15.73 -9.82 -19.63
CA ILE A 5 -14.98 -10.35 -18.47
C ILE A 5 -13.76 -11.17 -18.93
N THR A 6 -13.94 -12.04 -19.92
CA THR A 6 -12.86 -12.91 -20.43
C THR A 6 -11.71 -12.09 -20.99
N ARG A 7 -12.00 -10.97 -21.67
CA ARG A 7 -10.98 -10.05 -22.18
C ARG A 7 -10.21 -9.34 -21.07
N SER A 8 -10.89 -8.87 -20.02
CA SER A 8 -10.19 -8.30 -18.85
C SER A 8 -9.16 -9.28 -18.29
N PHE A 9 -9.53 -10.54 -18.11
CA PHE A 9 -8.59 -11.55 -17.60
C PHE A 9 -7.47 -11.88 -18.59
N THR A 10 -7.75 -11.84 -19.90
CA THR A 10 -6.73 -12.06 -20.94
C THR A 10 -5.69 -10.93 -20.90
N ALA A 11 -6.13 -9.67 -20.80
CA ALA A 11 -5.24 -8.52 -20.68
C ALA A 11 -4.42 -8.55 -19.39
N LEU A 12 -5.06 -8.86 -18.25
CA LEU A 12 -4.36 -9.02 -16.97
C LEU A 12 -3.33 -10.16 -16.99
N LYS A 13 -3.62 -11.26 -17.70
CA LYS A 13 -2.67 -12.36 -17.90
C LYS A 13 -1.48 -11.91 -18.75
N SER A 14 -1.72 -11.21 -19.86
CA SER A 14 -0.67 -10.66 -20.73
C SER A 14 0.27 -9.72 -19.97
N LEU A 15 -0.27 -8.89 -19.06
CA LEU A 15 0.53 -8.05 -18.19
C LEU A 15 1.49 -8.87 -17.32
N GLY A 16 1.02 -10.00 -16.76
CA GLY A 16 1.84 -10.89 -15.92
C GLY A 16 2.94 -11.63 -16.69
N GLU A 17 2.77 -11.81 -18.01
CA GLU A 17 3.76 -12.43 -18.89
C GLU A 17 4.81 -11.43 -19.41
N GLY A 18 4.67 -10.14 -19.10
CA GLY A 18 5.62 -9.09 -19.50
C GLY A 18 5.54 -8.68 -20.98
N ASN A 19 4.54 -9.16 -21.72
CA ASN A 19 4.33 -8.78 -23.12
C ASN A 19 3.48 -7.52 -23.21
N LEU A 20 4.15 -6.36 -23.15
CA LEU A 20 3.51 -5.04 -23.19
C LEU A 20 3.07 -4.63 -24.61
N THR A 21 3.72 -5.15 -25.64
CA THR A 21 3.37 -4.91 -27.05
C THR A 21 1.95 -5.39 -27.37
N ASP A 22 1.59 -6.58 -26.90
CA ASP A 22 0.26 -7.15 -27.12
C ASP A 22 -0.81 -6.52 -26.22
N LEU A 23 -0.39 -5.88 -25.13
CA LEU A 23 -1.30 -5.30 -24.15
C LEU A 23 -2.09 -4.13 -24.75
N GLY A 24 -1.46 -3.29 -25.60
CA GLY A 24 -2.16 -2.19 -26.28
C GLY A 24 -3.32 -2.68 -27.14
N TYR A 25 -3.08 -3.69 -27.98
CA TYR A 25 -4.11 -4.31 -28.82
C TYR A 25 -5.23 -4.93 -27.98
N LEU A 26 -4.90 -5.58 -26.86
CA LEU A 26 -5.89 -6.17 -25.96
C LEU A 26 -6.78 -5.12 -25.30
N LEU A 27 -6.26 -3.92 -25.00
CA LEU A 27 -7.07 -2.83 -24.45
C LEU A 27 -8.06 -2.26 -25.47
N ASP A 28 -7.63 -2.07 -26.72
CA ASP A 28 -8.54 -1.61 -27.77
C ASP A 28 -9.64 -2.64 -28.06
N ALA A 29 -9.30 -3.94 -28.01
CA ALA A 29 -10.27 -5.02 -28.11
C ALA A 29 -11.24 -5.05 -26.90
N MET A 30 -10.75 -4.83 -25.68
CA MET A 30 -11.58 -4.72 -24.47
C MET A 30 -12.59 -3.59 -24.59
N GLN A 31 -12.13 -2.40 -24.98
CA GLN A 31 -12.98 -1.23 -25.17
C GLN A 31 -14.07 -1.51 -26.22
N SER A 32 -13.67 -2.01 -27.39
CA SER A 32 -14.58 -2.30 -28.49
C SER A 32 -15.65 -3.33 -28.07
N GLU A 33 -15.26 -4.42 -27.39
CA GLU A 33 -16.21 -5.43 -26.92
C GLU A 33 -17.14 -4.89 -25.83
N ARG A 34 -16.65 -4.00 -24.94
CA ARG A 34 -17.48 -3.32 -23.95
C ARG A 34 -18.53 -2.44 -24.63
N GLU A 35 -18.14 -1.62 -25.60
CA GLU A 35 -19.04 -0.72 -26.33
C GLU A 35 -20.13 -1.49 -27.10
N VAL A 36 -19.75 -2.58 -27.79
CA VAL A 36 -20.70 -3.46 -28.47
C VAL A 36 -21.64 -4.11 -27.46
N ALA A 37 -21.12 -4.63 -26.35
CA ALA A 37 -21.94 -5.26 -25.32
C ALA A 37 -22.93 -4.27 -24.70
N LEU A 38 -22.51 -3.04 -24.38
CA LEU A 38 -23.37 -1.98 -23.85
C LEU A 38 -24.51 -1.64 -24.82
N LYS A 39 -24.23 -1.48 -26.12
CA LYS A 39 -25.24 -1.19 -27.14
C LYS A 39 -26.33 -2.27 -27.25
N HIS A 40 -26.00 -3.53 -26.95
CA HIS A 40 -26.92 -4.65 -27.08
C HIS A 40 -27.48 -5.15 -25.74
N ASP A 41 -27.06 -4.59 -24.60
CA ASP A 41 -27.49 -5.02 -23.27
C ASP A 41 -28.57 -4.10 -22.71
N LEU A 42 -29.82 -4.39 -23.08
CA LEU A 42 -31.01 -3.65 -22.62
C LEU A 42 -31.25 -3.71 -21.11
N LYS A 43 -30.56 -4.63 -20.40
CA LYS A 43 -30.76 -4.82 -18.96
C LYS A 43 -29.81 -4.01 -18.10
N THR A 44 -28.86 -3.29 -18.70
CA THR A 44 -27.81 -2.56 -17.98
C THR A 44 -28.39 -1.54 -17.00
N GLU A 45 -29.45 -0.82 -17.38
CA GLU A 45 -30.12 0.17 -16.50
C GLU A 45 -30.94 -0.47 -15.37
N THR A 46 -31.40 -1.71 -15.57
CA THR A 46 -32.29 -2.39 -14.62
C THR A 46 -31.56 -3.31 -13.65
N ASP A 47 -30.33 -3.72 -13.98
CA ASP A 47 -29.57 -4.74 -13.27
C ASP A 47 -28.21 -4.16 -12.81
N PRO A 48 -28.11 -3.70 -11.55
CA PRO A 48 -26.89 -3.10 -11.00
C PRO A 48 -25.65 -3.99 -11.09
N HIS A 49 -25.83 -5.32 -11.15
CA HIS A 49 -24.69 -6.22 -11.32
C HIS A 49 -24.06 -6.11 -12.71
N ARG A 50 -24.86 -5.83 -13.74
CA ARG A 50 -24.36 -5.63 -15.11
C ARG A 50 -23.59 -4.33 -15.22
N GLU A 51 -24.15 -3.26 -14.67
CA GLU A 51 -23.49 -1.96 -14.58
C GLU A 51 -22.13 -2.10 -13.87
N PHE A 52 -22.09 -2.79 -12.72
CA PHE A 52 -20.84 -3.07 -12.01
C PHE A 52 -19.81 -3.80 -12.88
N ILE A 53 -20.21 -4.78 -13.69
CA ILE A 53 -19.30 -5.52 -14.58
C ILE A 53 -18.68 -4.60 -15.63
N TYR A 54 -19.48 -3.72 -16.26
CA TYR A 54 -18.97 -2.77 -17.25
C TYR A 54 -18.03 -1.74 -16.62
N PHE A 55 -18.40 -1.20 -15.46
CA PHE A 55 -17.56 -0.27 -14.70
C PHE A 55 -16.25 -0.91 -14.25
N LEU A 56 -16.28 -2.17 -13.79
CA LEU A 56 -15.08 -2.92 -13.44
C LEU A 56 -14.17 -3.12 -14.66
N ASN A 57 -14.74 -3.47 -15.81
CA ASN A 57 -13.99 -3.65 -17.04
C ASN A 57 -13.31 -2.34 -17.48
N GLU A 58 -14.01 -1.21 -17.41
CA GLU A 58 -13.46 0.13 -17.69
C GLU A 58 -12.35 0.52 -16.70
N SER A 59 -12.56 0.25 -15.40
CA SER A 59 -11.54 0.52 -14.37
C SER A 59 -10.26 -0.28 -14.61
N ILE A 60 -10.37 -1.54 -15.03
CA ILE A 60 -9.23 -2.39 -15.40
C ILE A 60 -8.52 -1.81 -16.63
N GLU A 61 -9.27 -1.42 -17.66
CA GLU A 61 -8.71 -0.81 -18.86
C GLU A 61 -7.89 0.45 -18.53
N ASN A 62 -8.47 1.38 -17.76
CA ASN A 62 -7.82 2.62 -17.36
C ASN A 62 -6.53 2.38 -16.55
N ALA A 63 -6.56 1.40 -15.64
CA ALA A 63 -5.38 1.02 -14.88
C ALA A 63 -4.26 0.48 -15.78
N LEU A 64 -4.61 -0.36 -16.77
CA LEU A 64 -3.66 -0.93 -17.71
C LEU A 64 -3.09 0.14 -18.68
N ARG A 65 -3.91 1.09 -19.16
CA ARG A 65 -3.43 2.25 -19.94
C ARG A 65 -2.38 3.05 -19.17
N CYS A 66 -2.66 3.35 -17.89
CA CYS A 66 -1.72 4.06 -17.02
C CYS A 66 -0.38 3.30 -16.83
N ILE A 67 -0.42 1.97 -16.73
CA ILE A 67 0.79 1.15 -16.66
C ILE A 67 1.60 1.23 -17.96
N ILE A 68 0.95 1.12 -19.13
CA ILE A 68 1.62 1.23 -20.43
C ILE A 68 2.30 2.60 -20.58
N GLU A 69 1.57 3.68 -20.34
CA GLU A 69 2.07 5.05 -20.43
C GLU A 69 3.29 5.27 -19.51
N ARG A 70 3.21 4.75 -18.29
CA ARG A 70 4.30 4.85 -17.32
C ARG A 70 5.53 4.07 -17.75
N THR A 71 5.36 2.87 -18.30
CA THR A 71 6.48 2.05 -18.78
C THR A 71 7.17 2.70 -19.98
N GLN A 72 6.40 3.17 -20.97
CA GLN A 72 6.93 3.90 -22.12
C GLN A 72 7.69 5.17 -21.70
N THR A 73 7.17 5.89 -20.69
CA THR A 73 7.87 7.06 -20.13
C THR A 73 9.20 6.70 -19.49
N ILE A 74 9.30 5.53 -18.84
CA ILE A 74 10.55 5.04 -18.26
C ILE A 74 11.55 4.66 -19.37
N GLU A 75 11.11 3.95 -20.40
CA GLU A 75 11.94 3.54 -21.55
C GLU A 75 12.51 4.77 -22.28
N GLN A 76 11.69 5.77 -22.56
CA GLN A 76 12.14 7.02 -23.20
C GLN A 76 13.13 7.81 -22.35
N LYS A 77 13.02 7.73 -21.01
CA LYS A 77 13.99 8.36 -20.10
C LYS A 77 15.31 7.60 -20.07
N THR A 78 15.28 6.28 -20.15
CA THR A 78 16.49 5.46 -20.18
C THR A 78 17.28 5.62 -21.48
N GLU A 79 16.62 5.79 -22.63
CA GLU A 79 17.29 6.03 -23.92
C GLU A 79 17.99 7.39 -24.01
N LYS A 80 17.44 8.40 -23.33
CA LYS A 80 17.97 9.78 -23.37
C LYS A 80 19.14 10.03 -22.43
N VAL A 81 19.55 9.07 -21.60
CA VAL A 81 20.78 9.21 -20.82
C VAL A 81 21.95 9.03 -21.81
N PRO A 82 22.66 10.10 -22.21
CA PRO A 82 23.79 9.95 -23.11
C PRO A 82 24.76 9.01 -22.41
N ARG A 83 25.00 7.88 -23.06
CA ARG A 83 26.03 6.91 -22.70
C ARG A 83 27.35 7.66 -22.78
N LYS A 84 27.70 8.40 -21.73
CA LYS A 84 29.03 8.95 -21.53
C LYS A 84 29.92 7.74 -21.37
N GLU A 85 30.49 7.32 -22.49
CA GLU A 85 31.57 6.37 -22.60
C GLU A 85 32.66 6.78 -21.62
N SER A 86 32.68 6.11 -20.48
CA SER A 86 33.86 5.98 -19.65
C SER A 86 34.81 5.00 -20.34
N ILE A 87 35.40 5.44 -21.46
CA ILE A 87 36.72 4.99 -21.87
C ILE A 87 37.70 5.95 -21.20
N GLN A 88 38.11 5.60 -20.00
CA GLN A 88 39.44 5.89 -19.42
C GLN A 88 39.56 5.05 -18.14
N GLN A 89 39.59 3.73 -18.33
CA GLN A 89 40.33 2.85 -17.44
C GLN A 89 41.81 3.02 -17.79
N GLU A 90 42.54 3.84 -17.04
CA GLU A 90 43.94 3.55 -16.77
C GLU A 90 44.43 4.26 -15.50
N GLN A 91 44.91 3.44 -14.56
CA GLN A 91 45.83 3.73 -13.47
C GLN A 91 45.30 4.50 -12.24
N ILE A 92 44.68 3.76 -11.32
CA ILE A 92 44.79 4.09 -9.88
C ILE A 92 45.91 3.23 -9.30
N LYS A 93 47.06 3.88 -9.07
CA LYS A 93 48.09 3.37 -8.14
C LYS A 93 47.53 3.45 -6.73
N GLU A 94 47.67 2.34 -6.01
CA GLU A 94 47.41 2.20 -4.58
C GLU A 94 48.21 3.25 -3.78
N ALA A 95 47.48 4.09 -3.04
CA ALA A 95 48.03 4.80 -1.89
C ALA A 95 46.96 4.81 -0.79
N SER A 96 47.18 3.98 0.22
CA SER A 96 46.39 3.90 1.44
C SER A 96 46.49 5.19 2.24
N PRO A 97 45.38 5.86 2.61
CA PRO A 97 45.39 6.88 3.64
C PRO A 97 44.94 6.26 4.97
N SER A 98 45.82 6.37 5.96
CA SER A 98 45.56 6.13 7.37
C SER A 98 44.50 7.11 7.91
N ILE A 99 43.48 6.57 8.59
CA ILE A 99 42.38 7.34 9.19
C ILE A 99 42.79 7.80 10.60
N PRO A 100 42.67 9.09 10.95
CA PRO A 100 42.78 9.55 12.33
C PRO A 100 41.49 9.29 13.12
N SER A 101 41.65 8.73 14.31
CA SER A 101 40.60 8.52 15.30
C SER A 101 40.02 9.85 15.78
N LEU A 102 38.72 10.07 15.57
CA LEU A 102 38.02 11.28 16.03
C LEU A 102 37.04 10.92 17.15
N ASN A 103 37.39 11.35 18.37
CA ASN A 103 36.55 11.34 19.55
C ASN A 103 35.36 12.30 19.33
N VAL A 104 34.14 11.81 19.52
CA VAL A 104 32.95 12.66 19.59
C VAL A 104 32.36 12.55 20.99
N THR A 105 32.45 13.65 21.71
CA THR A 105 31.88 13.87 23.03
C THR A 105 30.37 13.96 22.99
N ASP A 106 29.78 13.27 23.96
CA ASP A 106 28.39 13.29 24.40
C ASP A 106 27.95 14.72 24.74
N ASN A 107 26.87 15.21 24.11
CA ASN A 107 26.23 16.45 24.51
C ASN A 107 24.71 16.24 24.55
N GLY A 108 24.23 16.07 25.79
CA GLY A 108 22.83 16.00 26.13
C GLY A 108 22.10 17.30 25.81
N ILE A 109 20.93 17.16 25.21
CA ILE A 109 19.92 18.22 25.13
C ILE A 109 18.66 17.67 25.76
N SER A 110 18.46 18.10 27.00
CA SER A 110 17.21 18.02 27.73
C SER A 110 16.24 19.04 27.13
N SER A 111 15.02 18.62 26.77
CA SER A 111 13.97 19.55 26.38
C SER A 111 12.66 19.13 27.03
N ALA A 112 12.34 19.86 28.10
CA ALA A 112 11.05 19.84 28.77
C ALA A 112 10.01 20.47 27.84
N ILE A 113 8.90 19.77 27.61
CA ILE A 113 7.71 20.37 27.00
C ILE A 113 6.55 20.15 27.97
N SER A 114 5.98 21.29 28.33
CA SER A 114 4.99 21.54 29.35
C SER A 114 3.64 20.89 29.04
N GLU A 115 3.04 20.31 30.08
CA GLU A 115 1.63 19.93 30.11
C GLU A 115 0.75 21.19 30.06
N SER A 116 -0.21 21.21 29.14
CA SER A 116 -1.33 22.16 29.22
C SER A 116 -2.65 21.42 29.02
N GLU A 117 -3.43 21.55 30.07
CA GLU A 117 -4.87 21.33 30.28
C GLU A 117 -5.74 21.27 29.02
N ILE A 118 -6.43 20.14 28.83
CA ILE A 118 -7.69 20.13 28.09
C ILE A 118 -8.80 19.67 29.03
N ARG A 119 -9.78 20.57 29.16
CA ARG A 119 -10.90 20.56 30.08
C ARG A 119 -11.91 19.45 29.74
N LYS A 120 -12.46 18.88 30.80
CA LYS A 120 -13.58 17.94 30.82
C LYS A 120 -14.85 18.66 30.35
N GLU A 121 -15.47 18.17 29.29
CA GLU A 121 -16.90 18.39 29.02
C GLU A 121 -17.66 17.09 29.25
N LYS A 122 -18.83 17.26 29.84
CA LYS A 122 -19.54 16.32 30.70
C LYS A 122 -20.92 16.13 30.09
N ASP A 123 -21.07 15.13 29.22
CA ASP A 123 -22.36 14.86 28.58
C ASP A 123 -23.19 13.85 29.39
N VAL A 124 -24.20 14.44 30.03
CA VAL A 124 -25.62 14.07 30.04
C VAL A 124 -25.97 12.57 30.05
N VAL A 125 -26.40 12.17 31.24
CA VAL A 125 -27.24 11.01 31.56
C VAL A 125 -28.50 11.00 30.70
N ARG A 126 -28.79 9.87 30.03
CA ARG A 126 -30.14 9.49 29.63
C ARG A 126 -30.34 8.00 29.80
N ASP A 127 -30.90 7.63 30.94
CA ASP A 127 -31.46 6.31 31.18
C ASP A 127 -32.81 6.16 30.47
N SER A 128 -33.03 4.97 29.90
CA SER A 128 -34.21 4.11 30.17
C SER A 128 -34.80 3.45 28.92
N ASN A 129 -34.98 2.14 29.08
CA ASN A 129 -36.07 1.28 28.60
C ASN A 129 -36.09 0.79 27.13
N GLY A 130 -35.72 -0.48 26.99
CA GLY A 130 -36.73 -1.55 26.94
C GLY A 130 -37.24 -1.99 25.56
N SER A 131 -36.84 -3.19 25.13
CA SER A 131 -37.79 -4.25 24.72
C SER A 131 -37.04 -5.50 24.27
N ASN A 132 -37.46 -6.62 24.85
CA ASN A 132 -37.15 -7.97 24.43
C ASN A 132 -37.71 -8.21 23.03
N ASN A 133 -36.90 -8.74 22.12
CA ASN A 133 -37.39 -9.56 21.01
C ASN A 133 -36.46 -10.75 20.86
N GLU A 134 -36.95 -11.90 21.27
CA GLU A 134 -36.45 -13.21 20.90
C GLU A 134 -36.74 -13.41 19.41
N GLU A 135 -35.73 -13.27 18.55
CA GLU A 135 -35.85 -13.63 17.15
C GLU A 135 -34.78 -14.66 16.78
N LYS A 136 -35.31 -15.82 16.37
CA LYS A 136 -34.65 -17.03 15.87
C LYS A 136 -33.34 -16.75 15.14
N THR A 137 -32.27 -17.30 15.70
CA THR A 137 -30.96 -17.43 15.08
C THR A 137 -30.96 -18.57 14.07
N ASP A 138 -31.30 -18.26 12.82
CA ASP A 138 -30.99 -19.13 11.69
C ASP A 138 -29.48 -19.13 11.47
N SER A 139 -28.87 -20.27 11.81
CA SER A 139 -27.46 -20.59 11.70
C SER A 139 -27.05 -20.83 10.25
N VAL A 140 -27.10 -19.78 9.42
CA VAL A 140 -26.40 -19.77 8.14
C VAL A 140 -24.91 -19.60 8.43
N THR A 141 -24.18 -20.70 8.25
CA THR A 141 -22.72 -20.83 8.29
C THR A 141 -22.07 -19.82 7.33
N ARG A 142 -21.87 -18.58 7.79
CA ARG A 142 -20.90 -17.67 7.21
C ARG A 142 -19.56 -18.39 7.28
N ARG A 143 -19.03 -18.79 6.11
CA ARG A 143 -17.67 -19.30 5.97
C ARG A 143 -16.75 -18.37 6.74
N GLY A 144 -16.24 -18.86 7.87
CA GLY A 144 -15.28 -18.15 8.69
C GLY A 144 -14.14 -17.72 7.79
N ILE A 145 -14.02 -16.42 7.60
CA ILE A 145 -12.76 -15.80 7.21
C ILE A 145 -11.86 -16.17 8.38
N ARG A 146 -11.11 -17.27 8.23
CA ARG A 146 -10.07 -17.65 9.17
C ARG A 146 -9.20 -16.40 9.29
N GLU A 147 -9.29 -15.70 10.42
CA GLU A 147 -8.31 -14.73 10.83
C GLU A 147 -6.99 -15.49 10.93
N THR A 148 -6.30 -15.58 9.80
CA THR A 148 -5.03 -16.25 9.70
C THR A 148 -4.10 -15.54 10.66
N SER A 149 -3.72 -16.24 11.71
CA SER A 149 -2.83 -15.81 12.80
C SER A 149 -1.43 -15.39 12.32
N ALA A 150 -1.19 -15.33 11.01
CA ALA A 150 0.02 -14.86 10.33
C ALA A 150 0.25 -13.33 10.42
N LEU A 151 -0.64 -12.60 11.09
CA LEU A 151 -0.60 -11.12 11.18
C LEU A 151 0.19 -10.56 12.37
N ARG A 152 0.79 -11.44 13.17
CA ARG A 152 1.57 -11.07 14.34
C ARG A 152 3.05 -10.88 13.99
N THR A 153 3.35 -9.97 13.06
CA THR A 153 4.73 -9.78 12.56
C THR A 153 5.27 -8.37 12.75
N LEU A 154 4.47 -7.40 13.20
CA LEU A 154 4.96 -6.04 13.39
C LEU A 154 5.77 -5.96 14.69
N LYS A 155 7.01 -5.48 14.57
CA LYS A 155 7.93 -5.23 15.67
C LYS A 155 8.07 -3.73 15.87
N CYS A 156 8.10 -3.27 17.13
CA CYS A 156 8.39 -1.87 17.41
C CYS A 156 9.84 -1.53 17.02
N PRO A 157 10.08 -0.50 16.18
CA PRO A 157 11.44 -0.10 15.82
C PRO A 157 12.09 0.82 16.86
N VAL A 158 11.35 1.27 17.88
CA VAL A 158 11.86 2.17 18.92
C VAL A 158 12.85 1.42 19.81
N HIS A 159 14.05 1.98 19.96
CA HIS A 159 15.13 1.39 20.73
C HIS A 159 14.70 1.10 22.18
N LYS A 160 14.99 -0.10 22.69
CA LYS A 160 14.59 -0.66 24.01
C LYS A 160 13.13 -1.11 24.15
N CYS A 161 12.32 -1.05 23.09
CA CYS A 161 10.99 -1.64 23.12
C CYS A 161 11.04 -3.12 22.71
N GLU A 162 10.67 -4.03 23.62
CA GLU A 162 10.66 -5.48 23.35
C GLU A 162 9.35 -5.97 22.73
N THR A 163 8.33 -5.09 22.69
CA THR A 163 7.00 -5.43 22.19
C THR A 163 7.06 -5.78 20.71
N ASN A 164 6.65 -7.01 20.43
CA ASN A 164 6.67 -7.60 19.09
C ASN A 164 5.34 -8.31 18.80
N ALA A 165 5.22 -8.81 17.57
CA ALA A 165 4.12 -9.66 17.15
C ALA A 165 2.72 -9.01 17.29
N MET A 166 2.64 -7.71 17.04
CA MET A 166 1.40 -6.93 17.15
C MET A 166 0.61 -6.93 15.84
N SER A 167 -0.72 -6.78 15.96
CA SER A 167 -1.58 -6.41 14.84
C SER A 167 -1.32 -4.97 14.40
N LEU A 168 -1.78 -4.58 13.20
CA LEU A 168 -1.63 -3.21 12.70
C LEU A 168 -2.28 -2.18 13.62
N GLU A 169 -3.50 -2.46 14.10
CA GLU A 169 -4.23 -1.62 15.04
C GLU A 169 -3.51 -1.53 16.39
N SER A 170 -3.08 -2.67 16.94
CA SER A 170 -2.33 -2.73 18.20
C SER A 170 -1.00 -1.99 18.11
N PHE A 171 -0.31 -2.07 16.97
CA PHE A 171 0.95 -1.38 16.72
C PHE A 171 0.79 0.14 16.73
N VAL A 172 -0.24 0.67 16.06
CA VAL A 172 -0.51 2.12 16.05
C VAL A 172 -0.88 2.61 17.46
N LYS A 173 -1.70 1.84 18.17
CA LYS A 173 -2.07 2.13 19.56
C LYS A 173 -0.83 2.14 20.46
N HIS A 174 0.01 1.11 20.36
CA HIS A 174 1.27 0.99 21.10
C HIS A 174 2.21 2.17 20.86
N LEU A 175 2.42 2.61 19.62
CA LEU A 175 3.24 3.79 19.33
C LEU A 175 2.69 5.06 19.99
N THR A 176 1.37 5.20 20.05
CA THR A 176 0.71 6.38 20.61
C THR A 176 0.77 6.38 22.14
N GLU A 177 0.56 5.23 22.77
CA GLU A 177 0.49 5.09 24.23
C GLU A 177 1.88 4.98 24.89
N GLU A 178 2.75 4.13 24.36
CA GLU A 178 4.06 3.82 24.98
C GLU A 178 5.18 4.76 24.52
N HIS A 179 5.05 5.34 23.32
CA HIS A 179 6.10 6.15 22.69
C HIS A 179 5.65 7.57 22.33
N THR A 180 4.41 7.94 22.67
CA THR A 180 3.81 9.26 22.41
C THR A 180 4.03 9.75 20.96
N THR A 181 4.09 8.81 20.02
CA THR A 181 4.45 9.07 18.61
C THR A 181 3.43 8.47 17.66
N THR A 182 3.48 8.93 16.41
CA THR A 182 2.67 8.37 15.32
C THR A 182 3.57 7.73 14.29
N PRO A 183 3.08 6.79 13.46
CA PRO A 183 3.89 6.19 12.38
C PRO A 183 4.54 7.25 11.47
N ALA A 184 3.83 8.35 11.18
CA ALA A 184 4.36 9.45 10.39
C ALA A 184 5.52 10.17 11.11
N LYS A 185 5.35 10.51 12.40
CA LYS A 185 6.38 11.18 13.22
C LYS A 185 7.61 10.30 13.44
N ALA A 186 7.41 9.02 13.69
CA ALA A 186 8.46 8.02 13.84
C ALA A 186 9.13 7.63 12.50
N ARG A 187 8.74 8.26 11.38
CA ARG A 187 9.26 7.97 10.03
C ARG A 187 9.12 6.50 9.65
N ILE A 188 8.05 5.86 10.08
CA ILE A 188 7.77 4.46 9.79
C ILE A 188 6.99 4.36 8.47
N ALA A 189 7.23 3.28 7.73
CA ALA A 189 6.41 2.81 6.62
C ALA A 189 6.05 1.32 6.82
N PHE A 190 5.01 0.88 6.12
CA PHE A 190 4.52 -0.48 6.10
C PHE A 190 4.89 -1.11 4.76
N GLY A 191 5.77 -2.11 4.79
CA GLY A 191 6.16 -2.89 3.63
C GLY A 191 5.38 -4.20 3.55
N CYS A 192 5.18 -4.71 2.35
CA CYS A 192 4.71 -6.08 2.12
C CYS A 192 5.69 -6.82 1.20
N ALA A 193 5.78 -8.14 1.36
CA ALA A 193 6.59 -9.00 0.49
C ALA A 193 6.25 -8.91 -1.02
N CYS A 194 5.06 -8.41 -1.39
CA CYS A 194 4.68 -8.17 -2.78
C CYS A 194 5.29 -6.88 -3.38
N GLY A 195 6.11 -6.14 -2.63
CA GLY A 195 6.74 -4.88 -3.07
C GLY A 195 5.92 -3.63 -2.72
N TYR A 196 4.75 -3.77 -2.11
CA TYR A 196 3.97 -2.62 -1.62
C TYR A 196 4.68 -1.92 -0.47
N VAL A 197 4.69 -0.58 -0.51
CA VAL A 197 5.17 0.29 0.57
C VAL A 197 4.15 1.41 0.79
N GLY A 198 3.59 1.52 1.99
CA GLY A 198 2.64 2.56 2.37
C GLY A 198 3.07 3.29 3.64
N THR A 199 2.80 4.58 3.73
CA THR A 199 3.12 5.39 4.93
C THR A 199 1.94 5.51 5.89
N SER A 200 0.73 5.27 5.42
CA SER A 200 -0.50 5.30 6.20
C SER A 200 -0.89 3.92 6.71
N PRO A 201 -1.27 3.76 7.99
CA PRO A 201 -1.87 2.52 8.48
C PRO A 201 -3.15 2.14 7.71
N ASN A 202 -3.93 3.11 7.27
CA ASN A 202 -5.16 2.82 6.54
C ASN A 202 -4.85 2.21 5.16
N ASP A 203 -3.83 2.71 4.48
CA ASP A 203 -3.42 2.17 3.18
C ASP A 203 -2.87 0.75 3.33
N ALA A 204 -2.07 0.50 4.37
CA ALA A 204 -1.58 -0.84 4.70
C ALA A 204 -2.75 -1.82 5.01
N ARG A 205 -3.79 -1.35 5.71
CA ARG A 205 -5.01 -2.11 5.95
C ARG A 205 -5.76 -2.43 4.65
N MET A 206 -5.93 -1.44 3.78
CA MET A 206 -6.58 -1.63 2.48
C MET A 206 -5.79 -2.58 1.58
N HIS A 207 -4.46 -2.48 1.58
CA HIS A 207 -3.58 -3.39 0.88
C HIS A 207 -3.78 -4.84 1.35
N ARG A 208 -3.89 -5.07 2.66
CA ARG A 208 -4.15 -6.40 3.23
C ARG A 208 -5.41 -7.04 2.68
N TYR A 209 -6.49 -6.29 2.45
CA TYR A 209 -7.72 -6.86 1.87
C TYR A 209 -7.58 -7.26 0.41
N ARG A 210 -6.62 -6.67 -0.32
CA ARG A 210 -6.39 -6.89 -1.75
C ARG A 210 -5.28 -7.89 -2.03
N CYS A 211 -4.32 -8.02 -1.11
CA CYS A 211 -3.11 -8.82 -1.28
C CYS A 211 -3.26 -10.24 -0.71
N ARG A 212 -3.18 -11.26 -1.57
CA ARG A 212 -3.31 -12.67 -1.17
C ARG A 212 -2.08 -13.23 -0.43
N CYS A 213 -0.92 -12.56 -0.53
CA CYS A 213 0.33 -12.94 0.13
C CYS A 213 0.76 -11.91 1.18
N CYS A 214 -0.22 -11.24 1.80
CA CYS A 214 0.06 -10.09 2.66
C CYS A 214 0.82 -10.50 3.93
N VAL A 215 2.11 -10.15 3.98
CA VAL A 215 2.94 -10.19 5.18
C VAL A 215 3.47 -8.78 5.38
N LEU A 216 2.81 -8.03 6.26
CA LEU A 216 3.20 -6.66 6.55
C LEU A 216 4.40 -6.65 7.50
N THR A 217 5.39 -5.83 7.18
CA THR A 217 6.57 -5.55 7.99
C THR A 217 6.72 -4.05 8.19
N VAL A 218 7.35 -3.67 9.29
CA VAL A 218 7.69 -2.27 9.59
C VAL A 218 9.02 -1.96 8.92
N ILE A 219 9.09 -0.85 8.18
CA ILE A 219 10.32 -0.34 7.54
C ILE A 219 10.57 1.06 8.08
N GLU A 220 11.80 1.33 8.50
CA GLU A 220 12.22 2.68 8.87
C GLU A 220 12.53 3.49 7.60
N ARG A 221 11.89 4.65 7.44
CA ARG A 221 12.23 5.58 6.36
C ARG A 221 13.48 6.33 6.79
N THR A 222 14.63 5.89 6.29
CA THR A 222 15.83 6.73 6.29
C THR A 222 15.47 8.05 5.65
N THR A 223 15.62 9.16 6.36
CA THR A 223 15.49 10.47 5.73
C THR A 223 16.47 10.50 4.58
N CYS A 224 15.98 10.73 3.36
CA CYS A 224 16.81 11.12 2.25
C CYS A 224 17.41 12.50 2.57
N HIS A 225 18.39 12.54 3.47
CA HIS A 225 19.29 13.67 3.61
C HIS A 225 20.14 13.69 2.34
N GLY A 226 19.71 14.44 1.33
CA GLY A 226 20.63 14.89 0.29
C GLY A 226 20.44 14.34 -1.12
N LEU A 227 19.21 14.16 -1.60
CA LEU A 227 18.96 14.41 -3.03
C LEU A 227 18.35 15.80 -3.16
N ARG A 228 19.23 16.81 -3.01
CA ARG A 228 18.98 18.14 -3.58
C ARG A 228 19.09 17.94 -5.10
N PHE A 229 17.96 17.93 -5.78
CA PHE A 229 17.91 18.11 -7.23
C PHE A 229 18.44 19.51 -7.59
#